data_AF-A0A7Z0KYJ6-F1
#
_entry.id   AF-A0A7Z0KYJ6-F1
#
_cell.length_a   1.000
_cell.length_b   1.000
_cell.length_c   1.000
_cell.angle_alpha   90.00
_cell.angle_beta   90.00
_cell.angle_gamma   90.00
#
_symmetry.space_group_name_H-M   'P 1'
#
loop_
_entity.id
_entity.type
_entity.pdbx_description
1 polymer ?
#
loop_
_entity_poly.entity_id
_entity_poly.type
_entity_poly.pdbx_seq_one_letter_code
_entity_poly.pdbx_strand_id
1 'polypeptide(L)'
;MPVNVTLNASQDIAPALTALDHGGFAVAWQAGHGGMMTMYGAASSSFSQPFIATGQPIAQASRIMDWSTGHVSDTVPLTDGQYLAILAANPQHPEAPDQYNTVLGQIIDATGAPLGEPFLVPQSHDSHKNSPAAALLDDGSIVVAWVEAGVHAQATFWRRFDAEGNPLNDEQPLLPLGRIDLDVDVAAMPDGGFLLLVANHPGWGQSVGINSAQRFDAEGNAVGELSRAVRAWEDLGMSFLHGNATIVPLPDGPMVGVWTATATVGYVTNVLALPFAADLLGTDGDDELQAGDVGTAIFGFEGNDTLIGGPGNDFLTGGPGDDLLFGGGGMNTAVFSGVFRDYDIAHGPQDTLVVTDQREGSPDGTDTLSDIHMLKFTHVSSPSTTEVADLDLDLTVAGHVSDMAGNAMANVDVTFTAAADGWEMQTTRTGPDSAFDLRVAKGLAGELAASRDHDPATDGRPSAMDALEVLRMAVGLDPSFGPAQALNFIAADVNGDGQITALDALEVLRAAVGLASDNAPRWVFVDSATDWEALDLSRSNVQFDTGITIAAGDSDLDLGLTGILLGNMAEVA
;
A
#
# COMPACT_ATOMS: atom_id res chain seq x y z
N MET A 1 1.73 -24.06 -27.11
CA MET A 1 0.53 -23.75 -27.94
C MET A 1 -0.62 -23.50 -26.98
N PRO A 2 -1.46 -22.46 -27.15
CA PRO A 2 -2.63 -22.27 -26.30
C PRO A 2 -3.59 -23.45 -26.51
N VAL A 3 -3.86 -24.20 -25.44
CA VAL A 3 -4.80 -25.33 -25.45
C VAL A 3 -6.20 -24.79 -25.17
N ASN A 4 -7.00 -24.59 -26.23
CA ASN A 4 -8.44 -24.32 -26.08
C ASN A 4 -9.18 -25.66 -25.98
N VAL A 5 -9.51 -26.09 -24.77
CA VAL A 5 -10.49 -27.18 -24.57
C VAL A 5 -11.88 -26.54 -24.50
N THR A 6 -12.75 -26.87 -25.46
CA THR A 6 -14.15 -26.46 -25.42
C THR A 6 -14.98 -27.64 -24.88
N LEU A 7 -15.34 -27.59 -23.60
CA LEU A 7 -16.28 -28.54 -23.01
C LEU A 7 -17.69 -28.15 -23.43
N ASN A 8 -18.40 -29.02 -24.17
CA ASN A 8 -19.75 -28.76 -24.66
C ASN A 8 -20.80 -29.06 -23.58
N ALA A 9 -20.77 -28.32 -22.47
CA ALA A 9 -21.85 -28.31 -21.48
C ALA A 9 -22.28 -26.86 -21.23
N SER A 10 -23.58 -26.64 -21.09
CA SER A 10 -24.13 -25.32 -20.86
C SER A 10 -23.75 -24.84 -19.46
N GLN A 11 -22.84 -23.85 -19.41
CA GLN A 11 -22.56 -22.97 -18.27
C GLN A 11 -21.78 -23.62 -17.12
N ASP A 12 -20.45 -23.63 -17.27
CA ASP A 12 -19.48 -24.04 -16.25
C ASP A 12 -19.18 -22.87 -15.28
N ILE A 13 -19.09 -23.16 -13.98
CA ILE A 13 -18.66 -22.22 -12.92
C ILE A 13 -17.53 -22.88 -12.12
N ALA A 14 -16.46 -22.13 -11.82
CA ALA A 14 -15.31 -22.52 -10.98
C ALA A 14 -14.56 -23.81 -11.43
N PRO A 15 -13.90 -23.81 -12.61
CA PRO A 15 -13.03 -24.92 -13.00
C PRO A 15 -11.74 -24.91 -12.16
N ALA A 16 -11.41 -26.04 -11.52
CA ALA A 16 -10.09 -26.29 -10.94
C ALA A 16 -9.23 -27.05 -11.96
N LEU A 17 -7.98 -26.64 -12.11
CA LEU A 17 -7.04 -27.17 -13.10
C LEU A 17 -5.75 -27.57 -12.40
N THR A 18 -5.27 -28.78 -12.66
CA THR A 18 -3.98 -29.23 -12.14
C THR A 18 -3.12 -29.90 -13.21
N ALA A 19 -1.81 -29.67 -13.16
CA ALA A 19 -0.83 -30.29 -14.05
C ALA A 19 -0.37 -31.63 -13.47
N LEU A 20 -0.44 -32.70 -14.26
CA LEU A 20 -0.10 -34.06 -13.82
C LEU A 20 1.38 -34.37 -14.09
N ASP A 21 1.99 -35.18 -13.23
CA ASP A 21 3.41 -35.56 -13.26
C ASP A 21 3.89 -36.18 -14.58
N HIS A 22 3.01 -36.83 -15.33
CA HIS A 22 3.26 -37.37 -16.67
C HIS A 22 3.15 -36.31 -17.80
N GLY A 23 3.12 -35.01 -17.47
CA GLY A 23 3.04 -33.89 -18.41
C GLY A 23 1.65 -33.65 -19.00
N GLY A 24 0.60 -34.19 -18.38
CA GLY A 24 -0.81 -33.94 -18.74
C GLY A 24 -1.47 -32.92 -17.80
N PHE A 25 -2.79 -32.81 -17.84
CA PHE A 25 -3.54 -31.99 -16.88
C PHE A 25 -4.91 -32.60 -16.57
N ALA A 26 -5.45 -32.34 -15.39
CA ALA A 26 -6.81 -32.69 -15.02
C ALA A 26 -7.65 -31.44 -14.81
N VAL A 27 -8.92 -31.51 -15.21
CA VAL A 27 -9.90 -30.45 -15.01
C VAL A 27 -11.01 -31.00 -14.12
N ALA A 28 -11.37 -30.28 -13.07
CA ALA A 28 -12.61 -30.48 -12.33
C ALA A 28 -13.53 -29.28 -12.55
N TRP A 29 -14.82 -29.53 -12.78
CA TRP A 29 -15.78 -28.46 -13.06
C TRP A 29 -17.18 -28.81 -12.57
N GLN A 30 -17.99 -27.78 -12.39
CA GLN A 30 -19.41 -27.91 -12.08
C GLN A 30 -20.24 -27.79 -13.36
N ALA A 31 -21.04 -28.82 -13.67
CA ALA A 31 -21.93 -28.82 -14.84
C ALA A 31 -23.39 -28.64 -14.41
N GLY A 32 -24.04 -27.54 -14.86
CA GLY A 32 -25.43 -27.22 -14.55
C GLY A 32 -26.46 -28.01 -15.36
N HIS A 33 -27.58 -28.38 -14.72
CA HIS A 33 -28.76 -28.93 -15.41
C HIS A 33 -29.77 -27.83 -15.80
N GLY A 34 -29.81 -27.45 -17.08
CA GLY A 34 -30.97 -26.79 -17.71
C GLY A 34 -31.04 -25.26 -17.61
N GLY A 35 -31.11 -24.60 -18.76
CA GLY A 35 -31.08 -23.15 -18.88
C GLY A 35 -32.30 -22.43 -18.28
N MET A 36 -32.11 -21.77 -17.14
CA MET A 36 -32.55 -20.40 -16.83
C MET A 36 -32.12 -20.06 -15.40
N MET A 37 -31.31 -19.01 -15.26
CA MET A 37 -30.94 -18.39 -13.99
C MET A 37 -32.19 -17.82 -13.31
N THR A 38 -32.62 -18.42 -12.20
CA THR A 38 -33.21 -17.66 -11.10
C THR A 38 -32.28 -17.77 -9.92
N MET A 39 -31.91 -16.62 -9.36
CA MET A 39 -31.32 -16.51 -8.02
C MET A 39 -32.04 -17.50 -7.10
N TYR A 40 -31.29 -18.34 -6.38
CA TYR A 40 -31.67 -19.62 -5.74
C TYR A 40 -31.47 -20.88 -6.60
N GLY A 41 -30.20 -21.33 -6.65
CA GLY A 41 -29.82 -22.74 -6.78
C GLY A 41 -30.20 -23.46 -8.08
N ALA A 42 -29.32 -23.42 -9.08
CA ALA A 42 -29.33 -24.43 -10.13
C ALA A 42 -28.53 -25.67 -9.65
N ALA A 43 -29.05 -26.88 -9.95
CA ALA A 43 -28.38 -28.14 -9.61
C ALA A 43 -27.15 -28.34 -10.52
N SER A 44 -25.94 -28.16 -9.98
CA SER A 44 -24.66 -28.42 -10.66
C SER A 44 -23.91 -29.58 -10.01
N SER A 45 -23.69 -30.68 -10.74
CA SER A 45 -22.86 -31.79 -10.25
C SER A 45 -21.40 -31.57 -10.61
N SER A 46 -20.47 -32.00 -9.77
CA SER A 46 -19.03 -31.86 -10.04
C SER A 46 -18.48 -33.08 -10.75
N PHE A 47 -17.78 -32.84 -11.85
CA PHE A 47 -17.13 -33.84 -12.68
C PHE A 47 -15.63 -33.59 -12.73
N SER A 48 -14.88 -34.62 -13.09
CA SER A 48 -13.48 -34.47 -13.44
C SER A 48 -13.06 -35.34 -14.61
N GLN A 49 -12.06 -34.85 -15.34
CA GLN A 49 -11.54 -35.49 -16.52
C GLN A 49 -10.04 -35.18 -16.69
N PRO A 50 -9.19 -36.21 -16.81
CA PRO A 50 -7.78 -36.04 -17.12
C PRO A 50 -7.52 -36.00 -18.64
N PHE A 51 -6.51 -35.24 -19.03
CA PHE A 51 -6.10 -34.96 -20.40
C PHE A 51 -4.59 -35.17 -20.56
N ILE A 52 -4.16 -35.62 -21.75
CA ILE A 52 -2.74 -35.56 -22.14
C ILE A 52 -2.35 -34.13 -22.52
N ALA A 53 -1.04 -33.84 -22.60
CA ALA A 53 -0.47 -32.52 -22.95
C ALA A 53 -1.10 -31.83 -24.18
N THR A 54 -1.58 -32.60 -25.16
CA THR A 54 -2.20 -32.09 -26.39
C THR A 54 -3.70 -31.80 -26.24
N GLY A 55 -4.26 -31.87 -25.03
CA GLY A 55 -5.67 -31.62 -24.73
C GLY A 55 -6.62 -32.75 -25.15
N GLN A 56 -6.12 -33.97 -25.41
CA GLN A 56 -6.98 -35.14 -25.66
C GLN A 56 -7.34 -35.79 -24.32
N PRO A 57 -8.62 -36.12 -24.07
CA PRO A 57 -9.02 -36.76 -22.83
C PRO A 57 -8.46 -38.18 -22.72
N ILE A 58 -7.94 -38.53 -21.56
CA ILE A 58 -7.44 -39.88 -21.22
C ILE A 58 -8.63 -40.83 -20.98
N ALA A 59 -9.72 -40.31 -20.41
CA ALA A 59 -10.95 -41.04 -20.12
C ALA A 59 -12.20 -40.16 -20.29
N GLN A 60 -13.38 -40.77 -20.19
CA GLN A 60 -14.63 -40.00 -20.08
C GLN A 60 -14.70 -39.29 -18.72
N ALA A 61 -15.42 -38.18 -18.66
CA ALA A 61 -15.62 -37.45 -17.41
C ALA A 61 -16.33 -38.33 -16.37
N SER A 62 -15.77 -38.37 -15.18
CA SER A 62 -16.30 -39.09 -14.03
C SER A 62 -16.93 -38.11 -13.05
N ARG A 63 -18.07 -38.47 -12.47
CA ARG A 63 -18.73 -37.64 -11.45
C ARG A 63 -18.06 -37.87 -10.09
N ILE A 64 -17.58 -36.81 -9.46
CA ILE A 64 -16.93 -36.85 -8.14
C ILE A 64 -17.91 -36.46 -7.04
N MET A 65 -18.82 -35.51 -7.30
CA MET A 65 -19.76 -35.02 -6.29
C MET A 65 -21.13 -34.70 -6.90
N ASP A 66 -22.19 -35.02 -6.16
CA ASP A 66 -23.56 -34.67 -6.52
C ASP A 66 -23.87 -33.24 -6.05
N TRP A 67 -24.61 -32.49 -6.87
CA TRP A 67 -25.04 -31.12 -6.60
C TRP A 67 -25.73 -30.94 -5.24
N SER A 68 -26.44 -31.98 -4.79
CA SER A 68 -27.17 -31.95 -3.53
C SER A 68 -26.25 -32.02 -2.31
N THR A 69 -24.99 -32.40 -2.53
CA THR A 69 -24.04 -32.73 -1.46
C THR A 69 -22.82 -31.80 -1.42
N GLY A 70 -22.62 -30.95 -2.42
CA GLY A 70 -21.55 -29.94 -2.41
C GLY A 70 -20.96 -29.68 -3.80
N HIS A 71 -19.74 -29.16 -3.81
CA HIS A 71 -18.97 -28.93 -5.03
C HIS A 71 -17.47 -29.11 -4.84
N VAL A 72 -16.73 -29.29 -5.94
CA VAL A 72 -15.26 -29.19 -5.96
C VAL A 72 -14.87 -27.71 -5.86
N SER A 73 -13.98 -27.39 -4.94
CA SER A 73 -13.41 -26.06 -4.71
C SER A 73 -12.04 -25.93 -5.39
N ASP A 74 -11.20 -26.96 -5.28
CA ASP A 74 -9.81 -26.93 -5.73
C ASP A 74 -9.29 -28.34 -6.09
N THR A 75 -8.15 -28.43 -6.79
CA THR A 75 -7.47 -29.68 -7.12
C THR A 75 -5.95 -29.57 -7.04
N VAL A 76 -5.32 -30.57 -6.43
CA VAL A 76 -3.87 -30.62 -6.21
C VAL A 76 -3.29 -31.85 -6.91
N PRO A 77 -2.18 -31.75 -7.67
CA PRO A 77 -1.61 -32.91 -8.34
C PRO A 77 -0.97 -33.87 -7.33
N LEU A 78 -0.99 -35.16 -7.64
CA LEU A 78 -0.27 -36.20 -6.92
C LEU A 78 0.61 -36.98 -7.90
N THR A 79 1.19 -38.09 -7.43
CA THR A 79 2.03 -38.98 -8.23
C THR A 79 1.22 -39.98 -9.04
N ASP A 80 1.84 -40.57 -10.06
CA ASP A 80 1.28 -41.57 -10.97
C ASP A 80 0.01 -41.09 -11.71
N GLY A 81 -0.08 -39.79 -12.00
CA GLY A 81 -1.23 -39.14 -12.63
C GLY A 81 -2.48 -39.01 -11.74
N GLN A 82 -2.37 -39.30 -10.45
CA GLN A 82 -3.44 -39.07 -9.47
C GLN A 82 -3.52 -37.58 -9.11
N TYR A 83 -4.63 -37.18 -8.51
CA TYR A 83 -4.81 -35.83 -7.97
C TYR A 83 -5.81 -35.83 -6.83
N LEU A 84 -5.67 -34.90 -5.90
CA LEU A 84 -6.61 -34.67 -4.82
C LEU A 84 -7.65 -33.65 -5.25
N ALA A 85 -8.93 -33.96 -5.09
CA ALA A 85 -10.02 -32.98 -5.19
C ALA A 85 -10.39 -32.49 -3.79
N ILE A 86 -10.37 -31.17 -3.60
CA ILE A 86 -10.85 -30.50 -2.39
C ILE A 86 -12.31 -30.15 -2.58
N LEU A 87 -13.15 -30.63 -1.68
CA LEU A 87 -14.60 -30.58 -1.80
C LEU A 87 -15.19 -29.69 -0.70
N ALA A 88 -15.95 -28.67 -1.11
CA ALA A 88 -16.81 -27.92 -0.21
C ALA A 88 -18.15 -28.68 -0.07
N ALA A 89 -18.28 -29.43 1.02
CA ALA A 89 -19.38 -30.34 1.27
C ALA A 89 -20.50 -29.68 2.08
N ASN A 90 -21.73 -29.84 1.61
CA ASN A 90 -22.93 -29.44 2.34
C ASN A 90 -23.25 -30.46 3.46
N PRO A 91 -24.08 -30.11 4.45
CA PRO A 91 -24.46 -31.00 5.55
C PRO A 91 -25.24 -32.26 5.09
N GLN A 92 -25.67 -32.29 3.83
CA GLN A 92 -26.35 -33.44 3.23
C GLN A 92 -25.37 -34.49 2.68
N HIS A 93 -24.07 -34.19 2.60
CA HIS A 93 -23.06 -35.15 2.17
C HIS A 93 -22.97 -36.31 3.19
N PRO A 94 -22.86 -37.58 2.76
CA PRO A 94 -22.83 -38.72 3.68
C PRO A 94 -21.72 -38.66 4.74
N GLU A 95 -20.56 -38.13 4.35
CA GLU A 95 -19.39 -37.95 5.22
C GLU A 95 -19.35 -36.60 5.95
N ALA A 96 -20.40 -35.77 5.84
CA ALA A 96 -20.50 -34.57 6.66
C ALA A 96 -20.84 -34.96 8.12
N PRO A 97 -20.05 -34.52 9.12
CA PRO A 97 -20.19 -35.02 10.49
C PRO A 97 -21.36 -34.38 11.24
N ASP A 98 -21.86 -33.23 10.78
CA ASP A 98 -22.84 -32.41 11.49
C ASP A 98 -23.71 -31.56 10.53
N GLN A 99 -24.37 -30.52 11.08
CA GLN A 99 -25.32 -29.67 10.36
C GLN A 99 -24.68 -28.48 9.60
N TYR A 100 -23.36 -28.35 9.62
CA TYR A 100 -22.57 -27.28 9.02
C TYR A 100 -21.86 -27.75 7.75
N ASN A 101 -21.45 -26.78 6.94
CA ASN A 101 -20.64 -27.06 5.75
C ASN A 101 -19.25 -27.48 6.21
N THR A 102 -18.62 -28.41 5.50
CA THR A 102 -17.28 -28.91 5.82
C THR A 102 -16.42 -29.04 4.56
N VAL A 103 -15.15 -29.37 4.76
CA VAL A 103 -14.17 -29.61 3.70
C VAL A 103 -13.81 -31.09 3.69
N LEU A 104 -13.85 -31.71 2.51
CA LEU A 104 -13.43 -33.10 2.31
C LEU A 104 -12.31 -33.19 1.27
N GLY A 105 -11.42 -34.16 1.42
CA GLY A 105 -10.45 -34.55 0.40
C GLY A 105 -10.88 -35.85 -0.28
N GLN A 106 -10.89 -35.88 -1.61
CA GLN A 106 -11.13 -37.10 -2.39
C GLN A 106 -9.95 -37.34 -3.33
N ILE A 107 -9.21 -38.43 -3.13
CA ILE A 107 -8.17 -38.85 -4.07
C ILE A 107 -8.85 -39.36 -5.34
N ILE A 108 -8.34 -38.91 -6.49
CA ILE A 108 -8.82 -39.25 -7.82
C ILE A 108 -7.70 -39.97 -8.58
N ASP A 109 -8.03 -41.09 -9.22
CA ASP A 109 -7.06 -41.84 -10.03
C ASP A 109 -6.73 -41.14 -11.35
N ALA A 110 -5.71 -41.66 -12.05
CA ALA A 110 -5.30 -41.18 -13.37
C ALA A 110 -6.36 -41.32 -14.48
N THR A 111 -7.49 -41.98 -14.20
CA THR A 111 -8.66 -42.07 -15.10
C THR A 111 -9.75 -41.06 -14.75
N GLY A 112 -9.61 -40.34 -13.64
CA GLY A 112 -10.59 -39.37 -13.14
C GLY A 112 -11.61 -39.97 -12.18
N ALA A 113 -11.49 -41.24 -11.78
CA ALA A 113 -12.42 -41.89 -10.87
C ALA A 113 -11.99 -41.74 -9.40
N PRO A 114 -12.91 -41.60 -8.44
CA PRO A 114 -12.58 -41.52 -7.03
C PRO A 114 -11.95 -42.82 -6.52
N LEU A 115 -10.85 -42.68 -5.78
CA LEU A 115 -10.16 -43.75 -5.05
C LEU A 115 -10.54 -43.70 -3.57
N GLY A 116 -11.23 -44.74 -3.12
CA GLY A 116 -11.69 -44.83 -1.73
C GLY A 116 -12.80 -43.83 -1.40
N GLU A 117 -13.15 -43.78 -0.11
CA GLU A 117 -14.10 -42.79 0.43
C GLU A 117 -13.37 -41.46 0.71
N PRO A 118 -14.07 -40.31 0.63
CA PRO A 118 -13.46 -39.03 0.95
C PRO A 118 -13.13 -38.92 2.44
N PHE A 119 -12.06 -38.21 2.77
CA PHE A 119 -11.62 -37.99 4.14
C PHE A 119 -11.94 -36.57 4.62
N LEU A 120 -12.10 -36.42 5.94
CA LEU A 120 -12.36 -35.12 6.56
C LEU A 120 -11.07 -34.30 6.67
N VAL A 121 -11.11 -33.08 6.14
CA VAL A 121 -9.99 -32.13 6.26
C VAL A 121 -10.02 -31.41 7.63
N PRO A 122 -11.11 -30.77 8.06
CA PRO A 122 -11.16 -30.13 9.37
C PRO A 122 -11.22 -31.16 10.49
N GLN A 123 -10.60 -30.83 11.63
CA GLN A 123 -10.76 -31.60 12.86
C GLN A 123 -11.95 -31.09 13.68
N SER A 124 -12.26 -29.80 13.59
CA SER A 124 -13.41 -29.17 14.24
C SER A 124 -14.67 -29.18 13.37
N HIS A 125 -15.83 -29.23 14.03
CA HIS A 125 -17.13 -29.60 13.45
C HIS A 125 -18.29 -28.76 14.04
N ASP A 126 -17.97 -27.61 14.65
CA ASP A 126 -18.90 -26.77 15.40
C ASP A 126 -19.32 -25.49 14.65
N SER A 127 -18.87 -25.35 13.41
CA SER A 127 -19.01 -24.16 12.58
C SER A 127 -18.87 -24.48 11.09
N HIS A 128 -19.30 -23.55 10.23
CA HIS A 128 -19.17 -23.72 8.79
C HIS A 128 -17.71 -23.54 8.36
N LYS A 129 -17.18 -24.51 7.60
CA LYS A 129 -15.91 -24.38 6.91
C LYS A 129 -16.17 -24.01 5.45
N ASN A 130 -15.64 -22.88 5.01
CA ASN A 130 -15.91 -22.29 3.71
C ASN A 130 -14.61 -21.94 3.00
N SER A 131 -14.72 -21.75 1.69
CA SER A 131 -13.62 -21.28 0.82
C SER A 131 -12.30 -22.05 1.00
N PRO A 132 -12.30 -23.39 0.84
CA PRO A 132 -11.06 -24.13 0.99
C PRO A 132 -10.16 -24.00 -0.24
N ALA A 133 -8.86 -23.92 0.01
CA ALA A 133 -7.78 -23.88 -0.98
C ALA A 133 -6.65 -24.84 -0.56
N ALA A 134 -5.90 -25.37 -1.51
CA ALA A 134 -4.83 -26.33 -1.21
C ALA A 134 -3.62 -26.24 -2.16
N ALA A 135 -2.46 -26.65 -1.67
CA ALA A 135 -1.22 -26.73 -2.46
C ALA A 135 -0.43 -28.01 -2.16
N LEU A 136 0.24 -28.55 -3.18
CA LEU A 136 1.24 -29.62 -3.04
C LEU A 136 2.59 -28.97 -2.73
N LEU A 137 3.25 -29.42 -1.66
CA LEU A 137 4.61 -29.00 -1.31
C LEU A 137 5.65 -29.95 -1.93
N ASP A 138 6.89 -29.48 -2.03
CA ASP A 138 7.98 -30.23 -2.65
C ASP A 138 8.35 -31.53 -1.92
N ASP A 139 8.02 -31.63 -0.63
CA ASP A 139 8.17 -32.85 0.16
C ASP A 139 7.07 -33.91 -0.11
N GLY A 140 6.11 -33.58 -0.98
CA GLY A 140 4.97 -34.45 -1.35
C GLY A 140 3.78 -34.36 -0.40
N SER A 141 3.86 -33.54 0.65
CA SER A 141 2.73 -33.24 1.52
C SER A 141 1.80 -32.20 0.89
N ILE A 142 0.58 -32.13 1.40
CA ILE A 142 -0.47 -31.25 0.92
C ILE A 142 -0.89 -30.34 2.07
N VAL A 143 -0.89 -29.03 1.84
CA VAL A 143 -1.49 -28.07 2.76
C VAL A 143 -2.90 -27.73 2.28
N VAL A 144 -3.85 -27.73 3.19
CA VAL A 144 -5.24 -27.30 2.94
C VAL A 144 -5.60 -26.23 3.94
N ALA A 145 -6.08 -25.08 3.46
CA ALA A 145 -6.57 -23.97 4.28
C ALA A 145 -8.06 -23.72 4.02
N TRP A 146 -8.76 -23.16 5.00
CA TRP A 146 -10.17 -22.79 4.89
C TRP A 146 -10.53 -21.66 5.85
N VAL A 147 -11.62 -20.97 5.54
CA VAL A 147 -12.22 -19.96 6.39
C VAL A 147 -13.33 -20.58 7.24
N GLU A 148 -13.15 -20.52 8.55
CA GLU A 148 -14.18 -20.91 9.51
C GLU A 148 -15.12 -19.74 9.81
N ALA A 149 -16.42 -19.93 9.58
CA ALA A 149 -17.43 -18.93 9.86
C ALA A 149 -18.19 -19.22 11.16
N GLY A 150 -17.77 -18.54 12.24
CA GLY A 150 -18.52 -18.45 13.49
C GLY A 150 -19.56 -17.33 13.48
N VAL A 151 -20.44 -17.30 14.49
CA VAL A 151 -21.55 -16.33 14.61
C VAL A 151 -21.07 -14.87 14.77
N HIS A 152 -19.80 -14.66 15.17
CA HIS A 152 -19.25 -13.34 15.51
C HIS A 152 -17.80 -13.08 15.05
N ALA A 153 -17.11 -14.05 14.46
CA ALA A 153 -15.76 -13.92 13.91
C ALA A 153 -15.52 -14.99 12.84
N GLN A 154 -14.89 -14.59 11.73
CA GLN A 154 -14.38 -15.52 10.72
C GLN A 154 -12.87 -15.64 10.91
N ALA A 155 -12.34 -16.86 10.90
CA ALA A 155 -10.92 -17.11 11.11
C ALA A 155 -10.41 -18.17 10.12
N THR A 156 -9.19 -17.95 9.64
CA THR A 156 -8.52 -18.87 8.73
C THR A 156 -7.80 -19.98 9.51
N PHE A 157 -7.97 -21.22 9.06
CA PHE A 157 -7.29 -22.39 9.59
C PHE A 157 -6.61 -23.16 8.46
N TRP A 158 -5.60 -23.95 8.81
CA TRP A 158 -4.91 -24.82 7.88
C TRP A 158 -4.43 -26.11 8.52
N ARG A 159 -4.24 -27.14 7.69
CA ARG A 159 -3.68 -28.45 8.05
C ARG A 159 -2.84 -29.02 6.91
N ARG A 160 -1.89 -29.88 7.27
CA ARG A 160 -1.08 -30.66 6.34
C ARG A 160 -1.49 -32.12 6.33
N PHE A 161 -1.39 -32.74 5.16
CA PHE A 161 -1.70 -34.13 4.89
C PHE A 161 -0.58 -34.78 4.10
N ASP A 162 -0.39 -36.08 4.24
CA ASP A 162 0.39 -36.86 3.27
C ASP A 162 -0.40 -37.08 1.97
N ALA A 163 0.26 -37.67 0.96
CA ALA A 163 -0.35 -37.95 -0.33
C ALA A 163 -1.53 -38.94 -0.25
N GLU A 164 -1.62 -39.72 0.82
CA GLU A 164 -2.71 -40.65 1.10
C GLU A 164 -3.88 -40.00 1.88
N GLY A 165 -3.77 -38.72 2.24
CA GLY A 165 -4.81 -37.98 2.96
C GLY A 165 -4.78 -38.18 4.48
N ASN A 166 -3.70 -38.72 5.05
CA ASN A 166 -3.54 -38.78 6.50
C ASN A 166 -3.04 -37.44 7.03
N PRO A 167 -3.60 -36.91 8.12
CA PRO A 167 -3.16 -35.64 8.67
C PRO A 167 -1.75 -35.74 9.28
N LEU A 168 -0.89 -34.79 8.94
CA LEU A 168 0.47 -34.64 9.47
C LEU A 168 0.52 -33.73 10.69
N ASN A 169 -0.51 -32.88 10.88
CA ASN A 169 -0.67 -32.04 12.05
C ASN A 169 -2.14 -31.90 12.49
N ASP A 170 -2.28 -31.37 13.71
CA ASP A 170 -3.56 -30.89 14.22
C ASP A 170 -3.93 -29.57 13.53
N GLU A 171 -5.21 -29.22 13.56
CA GLU A 171 -5.76 -27.98 13.03
C GLU A 171 -5.06 -26.74 13.60
N GLN A 172 -4.42 -25.95 12.73
CA GLN A 172 -3.69 -24.74 13.11
C GLN A 172 -4.49 -23.48 12.76
N PRO A 173 -4.70 -22.55 13.71
CA PRO A 173 -5.26 -21.24 13.42
C PRO A 173 -4.20 -20.32 12.81
N LEU A 174 -4.60 -19.49 11.86
CA LEU A 174 -3.86 -18.25 11.57
C LEU A 174 -4.18 -17.23 12.69
N LEU A 175 -3.15 -16.61 13.29
CA LEU A 175 -3.29 -15.72 14.45
C LEU A 175 -4.42 -14.68 14.28
N PRO A 176 -5.14 -14.29 15.36
CA PRO A 176 -6.34 -13.46 15.26
C PRO A 176 -6.03 -12.10 14.60
N LEU A 177 -6.55 -11.90 13.39
CA LEU A 177 -6.38 -10.69 12.60
C LEU A 177 -7.21 -9.49 13.12
N GLY A 178 -8.10 -9.71 14.08
CA GLY A 178 -9.06 -8.70 14.57
C GLY A 178 -10.06 -8.25 13.51
N ARG A 179 -10.28 -9.08 12.47
CA ARG A 179 -11.03 -8.78 11.24
C ARG A 179 -11.91 -9.96 10.84
N ILE A 180 -12.68 -9.76 9.77
CA ILE A 180 -13.54 -10.77 9.17
C ILE A 180 -12.82 -11.35 7.95
N ASP A 181 -12.39 -12.61 8.04
CA ASP A 181 -11.78 -13.36 6.94
C ASP A 181 -12.85 -13.86 5.97
N LEU A 182 -12.66 -13.62 4.68
CA LEU A 182 -13.67 -13.89 3.64
C LEU A 182 -13.25 -15.01 2.69
N ASP A 183 -11.96 -15.07 2.37
CA ASP A 183 -11.39 -16.03 1.44
C ASP A 183 -9.94 -16.33 1.79
N VAL A 184 -9.45 -17.50 1.40
CA VAL A 184 -8.06 -17.93 1.58
C VAL A 184 -7.54 -18.60 0.33
N ASP A 185 -6.27 -18.35 0.04
CA ASP A 185 -5.52 -19.09 -0.97
C ASP A 185 -4.17 -19.56 -0.42
N VAL A 186 -3.63 -20.61 -1.02
CA VAL A 186 -2.38 -21.26 -0.59
C VAL A 186 -1.45 -21.46 -1.77
N ALA A 187 -0.19 -21.09 -1.61
CA ALA A 187 0.85 -21.40 -2.58
C ALA A 187 2.04 -22.11 -1.94
N ALA A 188 2.52 -23.16 -2.62
CA ALA A 188 3.79 -23.79 -2.30
C ALA A 188 4.96 -22.87 -2.70
N MET A 189 6.00 -22.89 -1.88
CA MET A 189 7.21 -22.09 -2.09
C MET A 189 8.37 -22.99 -2.55
N PRO A 190 9.33 -22.49 -3.36
CA PRO A 190 10.47 -23.27 -3.86
C PRO A 190 11.41 -23.82 -2.78
N ASP A 191 11.33 -23.26 -1.57
CA ASP A 191 12.03 -23.70 -0.37
C ASP A 191 11.36 -24.90 0.35
N GLY A 192 10.20 -25.35 -0.14
CA GLY A 192 9.41 -26.43 0.47
C GLY A 192 8.40 -25.98 1.53
N GLY A 193 8.38 -24.69 1.88
CA GLY A 193 7.36 -24.04 2.70
C GLY A 193 6.12 -23.62 1.90
N PHE A 194 5.28 -22.78 2.49
CA PHE A 194 4.06 -22.29 1.86
C PHE A 194 3.64 -20.90 2.33
N LEU A 195 2.89 -20.19 1.48
CA LEU A 195 2.29 -18.89 1.76
C LEU A 195 0.78 -19.03 1.87
N LEU A 196 0.21 -18.53 2.97
CA LEU A 196 -1.23 -18.32 3.10
C LEU A 196 -1.55 -16.87 2.79
N LEU A 197 -2.53 -16.65 1.91
CA LEU A 197 -3.06 -15.34 1.57
C LEU A 197 -4.53 -15.27 1.96
N VAL A 198 -4.89 -14.28 2.76
CA VAL A 198 -6.23 -14.14 3.33
C VAL A 198 -6.84 -12.81 2.94
N ALA A 199 -7.97 -12.86 2.25
CA ALA A 199 -8.78 -11.68 2.00
C ALA A 199 -9.63 -11.39 3.24
N ASN A 200 -9.46 -10.21 3.85
CA ASN A 200 -10.15 -9.84 5.08
C ASN A 200 -10.73 -8.42 5.05
N HIS A 201 -11.65 -8.12 5.97
CA HIS A 201 -12.34 -6.83 6.02
C HIS A 201 -12.52 -6.31 7.46
N PRO A 202 -12.42 -4.98 7.72
CA PRO A 202 -12.57 -4.39 9.07
C PRO A 202 -13.96 -4.52 9.73
N GLY A 203 -15.01 -4.94 9.00
CA GLY A 203 -16.36 -5.11 9.56
C GLY A 203 -17.50 -4.92 8.55
N TRP A 204 -18.73 -5.24 8.93
CA TRP A 204 -19.92 -5.07 8.07
C TRP A 204 -20.23 -3.59 7.80
N GLY A 205 -20.20 -3.15 6.53
CA GLY A 205 -20.60 -1.80 6.11
C GLY A 205 -19.46 -0.81 5.78
N GLN A 206 -18.21 -1.27 5.75
CA GLN A 206 -17.11 -0.56 5.08
C GLN A 206 -16.76 -1.28 3.76
N SER A 207 -15.98 -0.64 2.89
CA SER A 207 -15.75 -1.10 1.50
C SER A 207 -14.27 -1.36 1.17
N VAL A 208 -13.42 -1.63 2.17
CA VAL A 208 -11.97 -1.75 2.00
C VAL A 208 -11.50 -3.14 2.42
N GLY A 209 -11.34 -4.03 1.43
CA GLY A 209 -10.69 -5.32 1.62
C GLY A 209 -9.20 -5.10 1.89
N ILE A 210 -8.68 -5.66 2.97
CA ILE A 210 -7.25 -5.72 3.26
C ILE A 210 -6.85 -7.18 3.10
N ASN A 211 -5.73 -7.43 2.44
CA ASN A 211 -5.20 -8.78 2.35
C ASN A 211 -4.15 -8.97 3.45
N SER A 212 -4.01 -10.19 3.95
CA SER A 212 -2.95 -10.54 4.89
C SER A 212 -2.22 -11.74 4.32
N ALA A 213 -0.91 -11.80 4.48
CA ALA A 213 -0.14 -12.96 4.05
C ALA A 213 0.79 -13.45 5.16
N GLN A 214 0.92 -14.76 5.30
CA GLN A 214 1.82 -15.41 6.25
C GLN A 214 2.58 -16.53 5.55
N ARG A 215 3.91 -16.44 5.53
CA ARG A 215 4.79 -17.52 5.09
C ARG A 215 4.99 -18.51 6.23
N PHE A 216 5.07 -19.78 5.86
CA PHE A 216 5.40 -20.90 6.72
C PHE A 216 6.57 -21.66 6.11
N ASP A 217 7.49 -22.13 6.97
CA ASP A 217 8.58 -23.01 6.56
C ASP A 217 8.05 -24.42 6.20
N ALA A 218 8.95 -25.29 5.74
CA ALA A 218 8.64 -26.67 5.40
C ALA A 218 8.12 -27.51 6.58
N GLU A 219 8.38 -27.10 7.82
CA GLU A 219 7.84 -27.72 9.04
C GLU A 219 6.46 -27.16 9.44
N GLY A 220 6.02 -26.07 8.83
CA GLY A 220 4.78 -25.37 9.14
C GLY A 220 4.88 -24.38 10.30
N ASN A 221 6.08 -23.94 10.66
CA ASN A 221 6.27 -22.80 11.56
C ASN A 221 6.14 -21.50 10.77
N ALA A 222 5.54 -20.48 11.38
CA ALA A 222 5.46 -19.16 10.76
C ALA A 222 6.86 -18.56 10.61
N VAL A 223 7.19 -18.12 9.38
CA VAL A 223 8.42 -17.39 9.07
C VAL A 223 8.10 -15.91 8.97
N GLY A 224 8.81 -15.10 9.76
CA GLY A 224 8.55 -13.66 9.87
C GLY A 224 7.23 -13.32 10.56
N GLU A 225 7.02 -12.03 10.77
CA GLU A 225 5.76 -11.51 11.30
C GLU A 225 4.65 -11.52 10.24
N LEU A 226 3.39 -11.68 10.67
CA LEU A 226 2.24 -11.66 9.78
C LEU A 226 2.20 -10.33 9.00
N SER A 227 2.40 -10.44 7.69
CA SER A 227 2.48 -9.28 6.81
C SER A 227 1.07 -8.72 6.55
N ARG A 228 0.92 -7.42 6.82
CA ARG A 228 -0.29 -6.65 6.55
C ARG A 228 -0.08 -5.90 5.24
N ALA A 229 -0.09 -6.62 4.13
CA ALA A 229 0.11 -6.04 2.82
C ALA A 229 -1.24 -5.68 2.17
N VAL A 230 -1.27 -4.58 1.41
CA VAL A 230 -2.37 -4.11 0.54
C VAL A 230 -3.35 -3.11 1.18
N ARG A 231 -2.93 -1.83 1.21
CA ARG A 231 -3.81 -0.64 1.09
C ARG A 231 -3.92 -0.21 -0.38
N ALA A 232 -4.35 -1.06 -1.30
CA ALA A 232 -4.49 -0.66 -2.71
C ALA A 232 -5.82 0.05 -3.04
N TRP A 233 -6.76 0.12 -2.09
CA TRP A 233 -8.17 0.34 -2.43
C TRP A 233 -8.76 1.69 -2.01
N GLU A 234 -8.03 2.49 -1.22
CA GLU A 234 -8.46 3.87 -0.88
C GLU A 234 -8.32 4.83 -2.08
N ASP A 235 -7.36 4.58 -2.98
CA ASP A 235 -7.07 5.45 -4.14
C ASP A 235 -8.04 5.29 -5.33
N LEU A 236 -8.86 4.24 -5.36
CA LEU A 236 -9.76 3.95 -6.49
C LEU A 236 -11.23 4.36 -6.26
N GLY A 237 -11.60 4.82 -5.06
CA GLY A 237 -12.93 5.40 -4.80
C GLY A 237 -14.12 4.48 -5.09
N MET A 238 -13.95 3.17 -4.98
CA MET A 238 -14.92 2.15 -5.42
C MET A 238 -15.43 1.29 -4.25
N SER A 239 -16.69 0.84 -4.33
CA SER A 239 -17.42 0.17 -3.25
C SER A 239 -17.93 -1.20 -3.73
N PHE A 240 -17.28 -2.31 -3.37
CA PHE A 240 -17.55 -3.64 -3.96
C PHE A 240 -17.63 -4.84 -3.01
N LEU A 241 -18.21 -5.92 -3.54
CA LEU A 241 -18.41 -7.26 -2.97
C LEU A 241 -17.48 -8.28 -3.65
N HIS A 242 -16.89 -9.15 -2.83
CA HIS A 242 -16.26 -10.46 -3.06
C HIS A 242 -15.31 -10.61 -4.28
N GLY A 243 -14.07 -11.03 -4.01
CA GLY A 243 -13.15 -11.50 -5.03
C GLY A 243 -12.29 -12.66 -4.56
N ASN A 244 -12.04 -13.61 -5.47
CA ASN A 244 -11.16 -14.74 -5.24
C ASN A 244 -9.71 -14.27 -5.34
N ALA A 245 -8.88 -14.69 -4.38
CA ALA A 245 -7.43 -14.55 -4.42
C ALA A 245 -6.82 -15.74 -5.16
N THR A 246 -5.83 -15.54 -6.01
CA THR A 246 -5.04 -16.63 -6.58
C THR A 246 -3.57 -16.24 -6.64
N ILE A 247 -2.68 -17.05 -6.10
CA ILE A 247 -1.24 -16.87 -6.14
C ILE A 247 -0.63 -17.77 -7.23
N VAL A 248 0.24 -17.19 -8.06
CA VAL A 248 1.02 -17.91 -9.06
C VAL A 248 2.51 -17.78 -8.72
N PRO A 249 3.17 -18.85 -8.23
CA PRO A 249 4.62 -18.88 -8.08
C PRO A 249 5.30 -18.81 -9.46
N LEU A 250 6.40 -18.04 -9.57
CA LEU A 250 7.27 -18.05 -10.74
C LEU A 250 8.51 -18.91 -10.44
N PRO A 251 9.01 -19.71 -11.41
CA PRO A 251 10.11 -20.66 -11.19
C PRO A 251 11.41 -20.07 -10.63
N ASP A 252 11.66 -18.78 -10.91
CA ASP A 252 12.91 -18.08 -10.60
C ASP A 252 12.65 -16.59 -10.21
N GLY A 253 11.50 -16.25 -9.60
CA GLY A 253 11.15 -14.84 -9.36
C GLY A 253 9.80 -14.54 -8.68
N PRO A 254 9.27 -13.30 -8.78
CA PRO A 254 8.18 -12.80 -7.93
C PRO A 254 6.86 -13.55 -8.11
N MET A 255 6.08 -13.70 -7.04
CA MET A 255 4.74 -14.28 -7.11
C MET A 255 3.73 -13.28 -7.70
N VAL A 256 2.71 -13.79 -8.42
CA VAL A 256 1.61 -12.95 -8.97
C VAL A 256 0.30 -13.30 -8.29
N GLY A 257 -0.37 -12.29 -7.74
CA GLY A 257 -1.66 -12.38 -7.06
C GLY A 257 -2.74 -11.85 -7.97
N VAL A 258 -3.66 -12.72 -8.39
CA VAL A 258 -4.78 -12.36 -9.27
C VAL A 258 -6.05 -12.24 -8.44
N TRP A 259 -6.79 -11.15 -8.65
CA TRP A 259 -8.03 -10.87 -7.92
C TRP A 259 -9.17 -10.54 -8.88
N THR A 260 -10.35 -11.07 -8.64
CA THR A 260 -11.55 -10.73 -9.42
C THR A 260 -12.54 -9.90 -8.59
N ALA A 261 -12.85 -8.66 -8.96
CA ALA A 261 -13.85 -7.84 -8.26
C ALA A 261 -15.15 -7.67 -9.09
N THR A 262 -16.32 -7.73 -8.44
CA THR A 262 -17.62 -7.51 -9.09
C THR A 262 -18.23 -6.16 -8.72
N ALA A 263 -18.57 -5.33 -9.72
CA ALA A 263 -19.18 -4.03 -9.54
C ALA A 263 -20.72 -4.00 -9.67
N THR A 264 -21.40 -3.22 -8.82
CA THR A 264 -22.88 -3.14 -8.75
C THR A 264 -23.55 -2.45 -9.95
N VAL A 265 -22.80 -1.86 -10.89
CA VAL A 265 -23.38 -1.22 -12.08
C VAL A 265 -22.95 -1.95 -13.35
N GLY A 266 -23.69 -3.01 -13.69
CA GLY A 266 -23.49 -3.79 -14.90
C GLY A 266 -22.41 -4.86 -14.75
N TYR A 267 -22.70 -6.07 -15.22
CA TYR A 267 -21.78 -7.20 -15.19
C TYR A 267 -20.53 -6.88 -16.02
N VAL A 268 -19.46 -6.45 -15.34
CA VAL A 268 -18.11 -6.42 -15.89
C VAL A 268 -17.27 -7.32 -14.99
N THR A 269 -17.00 -8.55 -15.44
CA THR A 269 -15.91 -9.35 -14.91
C THR A 269 -14.62 -8.71 -15.41
N ASN A 270 -14.01 -7.87 -14.58
CA ASN A 270 -12.65 -7.43 -14.82
C ASN A 270 -11.73 -8.49 -14.20
N VAL A 271 -11.04 -9.27 -15.05
CA VAL A 271 -9.84 -9.98 -14.63
C VAL A 271 -8.77 -8.91 -14.51
N LEU A 272 -8.60 -8.39 -13.30
CA LEU A 272 -7.49 -7.50 -13.00
C LEU A 272 -6.31 -8.41 -12.68
N ALA A 273 -5.60 -8.85 -13.72
CA ALA A 273 -4.21 -9.24 -13.57
C ALA A 273 -3.42 -7.95 -13.38
N LEU A 274 -3.56 -7.36 -12.19
CA LEU A 274 -2.50 -6.51 -11.72
C LEU A 274 -1.33 -7.45 -11.50
N PRO A 275 -0.10 -7.16 -11.96
CA PRO A 275 1.03 -7.61 -11.15
C PRO A 275 0.67 -7.23 -9.71
N PHE A 276 1.00 -8.05 -8.70
CA PHE A 276 1.09 -7.49 -7.34
C PHE A 276 1.72 -6.11 -7.52
N ALA A 277 1.11 -5.03 -7.00
CA ALA A 277 1.86 -3.77 -6.93
C ALA A 277 3.15 -4.15 -6.22
N ALA A 278 4.26 -4.07 -6.96
CA ALA A 278 5.28 -5.12 -7.02
C ALA A 278 5.78 -5.52 -5.64
N ASP A 279 5.51 -6.76 -5.22
CA ASP A 279 6.27 -7.39 -4.16
C ASP A 279 7.25 -8.36 -4.83
N LEU A 280 8.54 -8.10 -4.70
CA LEU A 280 9.60 -8.89 -5.30
C LEU A 280 10.16 -9.85 -4.25
N LEU A 281 9.89 -11.14 -4.42
CA LEU A 281 10.23 -12.19 -3.46
C LEU A 281 11.40 -13.01 -3.98
N GLY A 282 12.40 -13.24 -3.12
CA GLY A 282 13.50 -14.17 -3.29
C GLY A 282 13.16 -15.59 -2.83
N THR A 283 14.20 -16.34 -2.56
CA THR A 283 14.24 -17.75 -2.15
C THR A 283 15.14 -17.90 -0.92
N ASP A 284 15.33 -19.12 -0.41
CA ASP A 284 16.26 -19.36 0.70
C ASP A 284 17.74 -19.47 0.26
N GLY A 285 18.11 -18.89 -0.89
CA GLY A 285 19.49 -18.83 -1.36
C GLY A 285 19.83 -17.46 -1.95
N ASP A 286 21.13 -17.20 -2.18
CA ASP A 286 21.63 -15.91 -2.65
C ASP A 286 20.94 -15.42 -3.95
N ASP A 287 20.11 -14.38 -3.85
CA ASP A 287 19.29 -13.85 -4.93
C ASP A 287 19.70 -12.44 -5.39
N GLU A 288 19.42 -12.13 -6.66
CA GLU A 288 19.55 -10.76 -7.22
C GLU A 288 18.17 -10.28 -7.68
N LEU A 289 17.59 -9.38 -6.90
CA LEU A 289 16.22 -8.91 -7.03
C LEU A 289 16.19 -7.43 -7.42
N GLN A 290 15.65 -7.12 -8.60
CA GLN A 290 15.49 -5.75 -9.08
C GLN A 290 14.03 -5.37 -9.35
N ALA A 291 13.59 -4.32 -8.69
CA ALA A 291 12.27 -3.73 -8.84
C ALA A 291 12.21 -2.68 -9.96
N GLY A 292 10.97 -2.34 -10.34
CA GLY A 292 10.66 -1.44 -11.45
C GLY A 292 10.50 0.01 -11.01
N ASP A 293 9.84 0.83 -11.82
CA ASP A 293 9.75 2.28 -11.57
C ASP A 293 8.73 2.70 -10.49
N VAL A 294 8.12 1.74 -9.79
CA VAL A 294 7.05 1.97 -8.81
C VAL A 294 7.49 1.50 -7.44
N GLY A 295 6.97 2.10 -6.37
CA GLY A 295 7.24 1.65 -5.00
C GLY A 295 6.88 0.17 -4.82
N THR A 296 7.83 -0.60 -4.33
CA THR A 296 7.89 -2.07 -4.34
C THR A 296 8.35 -2.57 -2.97
N ALA A 297 7.71 -3.61 -2.42
CA ALA A 297 8.30 -4.33 -1.29
C ALA A 297 9.18 -5.47 -1.80
N ILE A 298 10.45 -5.50 -1.41
CA ILE A 298 11.41 -6.52 -1.81
C ILE A 298 11.77 -7.36 -0.59
N PHE A 299 11.74 -8.68 -0.73
CA PHE A 299 12.07 -9.64 0.32
C PHE A 299 13.11 -10.63 -0.20
N GLY A 300 14.29 -10.67 0.41
CA GLY A 300 15.37 -11.61 0.07
C GLY A 300 15.12 -13.02 0.59
N PHE A 301 14.78 -13.12 1.88
CA PHE A 301 14.68 -14.34 2.70
C PHE A 301 16.05 -14.85 3.17
N GLU A 302 16.33 -16.16 3.13
CA GLU A 302 17.65 -16.67 3.56
C GLU A 302 18.66 -16.56 2.42
N GLY A 303 19.92 -16.31 2.73
CA GLY A 303 20.97 -16.17 1.71
C GLY A 303 21.62 -14.80 1.79
N ASN A 304 22.65 -14.56 0.97
CA ASN A 304 23.27 -13.25 0.85
C ASN A 304 22.73 -12.58 -0.40
N ASP A 305 21.70 -11.77 -0.22
CA ASP A 305 20.89 -11.25 -1.30
C ASP A 305 21.36 -9.88 -1.78
N THR A 306 20.96 -9.53 -3.00
CA THR A 306 21.12 -8.20 -3.57
C THR A 306 19.76 -7.66 -3.98
N LEU A 307 19.26 -6.69 -3.23
CA LEU A 307 17.93 -6.11 -3.39
C LEU A 307 18.03 -4.70 -3.97
N ILE A 308 17.35 -4.41 -5.07
CA ILE A 308 17.42 -3.13 -5.80
C ILE A 308 16.00 -2.56 -5.98
N GLY A 309 15.68 -1.47 -5.28
CA GLY A 309 14.37 -0.80 -5.27
C GLY A 309 13.98 -0.08 -6.57
N GLY A 310 14.92 0.65 -7.18
CA GLY A 310 14.62 1.47 -8.35
C GLY A 310 14.19 2.88 -7.93
N PRO A 311 13.43 3.63 -8.74
CA PRO A 311 13.08 5.02 -8.45
C PRO A 311 11.82 5.22 -7.57
N GLY A 312 11.20 4.15 -7.08
CA GLY A 312 9.98 4.16 -6.26
C GLY A 312 10.26 4.33 -4.75
N ASN A 313 9.21 4.36 -3.92
CA ASN A 313 9.37 4.28 -2.47
C ASN A 313 9.29 2.81 -2.05
N ASP A 314 10.44 2.21 -1.81
CA ASP A 314 10.58 0.76 -1.68
C ASP A 314 10.73 0.31 -0.23
N PHE A 315 10.25 -0.90 0.08
CA PHE A 315 10.42 -1.55 1.38
C PHE A 315 11.32 -2.77 1.20
N LEU A 316 12.57 -2.71 1.65
CA LEU A 316 13.56 -3.77 1.45
C LEU A 316 13.73 -4.58 2.75
N THR A 317 13.52 -5.88 2.68
CA THR A 317 13.78 -6.83 3.77
C THR A 317 14.78 -7.85 3.24
N GLY A 318 16.02 -7.83 3.76
CA GLY A 318 17.04 -8.83 3.42
C GLY A 318 16.64 -10.20 3.97
N GLY A 319 16.85 -10.39 5.27
CA GLY A 319 16.48 -11.60 5.99
C GLY A 319 17.73 -12.23 6.59
N PRO A 320 17.75 -13.55 6.88
CA PRO A 320 18.95 -14.19 7.37
C PRO A 320 20.08 -14.24 6.31
N GLY A 321 21.15 -13.49 6.54
CA GLY A 321 22.37 -13.53 5.72
C GLY A 321 23.04 -12.16 5.68
N ASP A 322 24.10 -12.01 4.90
CA ASP A 322 24.79 -10.72 4.75
C ASP A 322 24.35 -10.05 3.44
N ASP A 323 23.33 -9.21 3.50
CA ASP A 323 22.62 -8.71 2.31
C ASP A 323 23.14 -7.35 1.80
N LEU A 324 22.86 -7.06 0.54
CA LEU A 324 23.09 -5.78 -0.10
C LEU A 324 21.75 -5.12 -0.48
N LEU A 325 21.39 -4.05 0.21
CA LEU A 325 20.10 -3.36 0.02
C LEU A 325 20.35 -2.00 -0.65
N PHE A 326 19.91 -1.87 -1.90
CA PHE A 326 20.01 -0.67 -2.72
C PHE A 326 18.61 -0.07 -2.88
N GLY A 327 18.31 0.99 -2.12
CA GLY A 327 17.02 1.68 -2.24
C GLY A 327 16.79 2.29 -3.62
N GLY A 328 17.81 2.93 -4.20
CA GLY A 328 17.67 3.68 -5.44
C GLY A 328 17.05 5.07 -5.23
N GLY A 329 16.22 5.53 -6.16
CA GLY A 329 15.47 6.78 -5.98
C GLY A 329 14.32 6.60 -4.98
N GLY A 330 13.64 7.68 -4.60
CA GLY A 330 12.51 7.62 -3.68
C GLY A 330 12.89 7.39 -2.20
N MET A 331 11.86 7.33 -1.34
CA MET A 331 11.97 7.16 0.10
C MET A 331 11.91 5.68 0.46
N ASN A 332 13.08 5.10 0.66
CA ASN A 332 13.25 3.67 0.83
C ASN A 332 13.40 3.28 2.30
N THR A 333 12.72 2.21 2.70
CA THR A 333 12.73 1.69 4.06
C THR A 333 13.37 0.30 4.11
N ALA A 334 14.45 0.12 4.86
CA ALA A 334 14.94 -1.20 5.21
C ALA A 334 14.22 -1.72 6.46
N VAL A 335 13.79 -2.99 6.46
CA VAL A 335 12.99 -3.60 7.52
C VAL A 335 13.75 -4.76 8.15
N PHE A 336 13.84 -4.74 9.48
CA PHE A 336 14.52 -5.75 10.30
C PHE A 336 13.54 -6.42 11.27
N SER A 337 13.76 -7.69 11.57
CA SER A 337 12.83 -8.55 12.33
C SER A 337 12.88 -8.33 13.84
N GLY A 338 13.95 -7.74 14.36
CA GLY A 338 14.21 -7.50 15.78
C GLY A 338 13.97 -6.06 16.24
N VAL A 339 14.14 -5.82 17.54
CA VAL A 339 14.02 -4.47 18.12
C VAL A 339 15.33 -3.70 17.91
N PHE A 340 15.27 -2.36 17.78
CA PHE A 340 16.44 -1.51 17.49
C PHE A 340 17.70 -1.82 18.34
N ARG A 341 17.53 -2.06 19.65
CA ARG A 341 18.67 -2.32 20.57
C ARG A 341 19.45 -3.60 20.28
N ASP A 342 18.91 -4.47 19.45
CA ASP A 342 19.51 -5.75 19.11
C ASP A 342 20.49 -5.61 17.92
N TYR A 343 20.64 -4.42 17.36
CA TYR A 343 21.48 -4.15 16.19
C TYR A 343 22.60 -3.16 16.52
N ASP A 344 23.76 -3.38 15.90
CA ASP A 344 24.82 -2.37 15.78
C ASP A 344 24.71 -1.72 14.40
N ILE A 345 24.81 -0.39 14.34
CA ILE A 345 24.64 0.37 13.11
C ILE A 345 25.87 1.27 12.93
N ALA A 346 26.58 1.06 11.83
CA ALA A 346 27.83 1.74 11.53
C ALA A 346 27.84 2.26 10.09
N HIS A 347 28.58 3.34 9.85
CA HIS A 347 28.84 3.79 8.48
C HIS A 347 29.91 2.93 7.81
N GLY A 348 29.58 2.43 6.61
CA GLY A 348 30.47 1.70 5.73
C GLY A 348 31.21 2.60 4.73
N PRO A 349 32.03 2.01 3.84
CA PRO A 349 32.67 2.72 2.74
C PRO A 349 31.66 3.17 1.68
N GLN A 350 31.91 4.28 1.00
CA GLN A 350 31.07 4.80 -0.10
C GLN A 350 29.65 5.21 0.32
N ASP A 351 29.51 5.79 1.52
CA ASP A 351 28.22 6.31 2.04
C ASP A 351 27.16 5.23 2.28
N THR A 352 27.59 3.98 2.46
CA THR A 352 26.72 2.89 2.87
C THR A 352 26.51 2.87 4.38
N LEU A 353 25.42 2.25 4.82
CA LEU A 353 25.18 1.88 6.19
C LEU A 353 25.42 0.37 6.35
N VAL A 354 26.03 -0.05 7.44
CA VAL A 354 26.17 -1.46 7.80
C VAL A 354 25.35 -1.69 9.06
N VAL A 355 24.38 -2.60 8.98
CA VAL A 355 23.49 -2.96 10.09
C VAL A 355 23.79 -4.41 10.48
N THR A 356 24.20 -4.64 11.72
CA THR A 356 24.66 -5.94 12.20
C THR A 356 23.77 -6.43 13.34
N ASP A 357 23.07 -7.54 13.14
CA ASP A 357 22.26 -8.19 14.15
C ASP A 357 23.13 -8.88 15.24
N GLN A 358 22.96 -8.45 16.49
CA GLN A 358 23.70 -8.94 17.66
C GLN A 358 23.00 -10.08 18.40
N ARG A 359 21.81 -10.52 17.95
CA ARG A 359 21.08 -11.63 18.57
C ARG A 359 21.82 -12.95 18.33
N GLU A 360 21.59 -13.93 19.20
CA GLU A 360 22.18 -15.26 19.05
C GLU A 360 21.73 -15.88 17.72
N GLY A 361 22.70 -16.22 16.87
CA GLY A 361 22.45 -16.77 15.54
C GLY A 361 22.25 -15.72 14.44
N SER A 362 22.34 -14.42 14.76
CA SER A 362 22.16 -13.28 13.84
C SER A 362 21.00 -13.49 12.83
N PRO A 363 19.74 -13.54 13.29
CA PRO A 363 18.60 -13.82 12.42
C PRO A 363 18.41 -12.88 11.21
N ASP A 364 18.94 -11.65 11.26
CA ASP A 364 19.00 -10.74 10.10
C ASP A 364 20.46 -10.46 9.64
N GLY A 365 21.43 -11.28 10.05
CA GLY A 365 22.84 -11.19 9.65
C GLY A 365 23.50 -9.80 9.69
N THR A 366 24.36 -9.51 8.70
CA THR A 366 25.10 -8.25 8.55
C THR A 366 24.87 -7.61 7.19
N ASP A 367 23.96 -6.64 7.16
CA ASP A 367 23.50 -6.04 5.92
C ASP A 367 24.25 -4.75 5.59
N THR A 368 24.51 -4.54 4.29
CA THR A 368 25.04 -3.29 3.74
C THR A 368 23.98 -2.58 2.92
N LEU A 369 23.62 -1.38 3.35
CA LEU A 369 22.53 -0.58 2.82
C LEU A 369 23.07 0.65 2.11
N SER A 370 22.42 1.05 1.03
CA SER A 370 22.65 2.31 0.33
C SER A 370 21.34 2.86 -0.19
N ASP A 371 21.24 4.19 -0.25
CA ASP A 371 20.02 4.91 -0.66
C ASP A 371 18.77 4.53 0.16
N ILE A 372 18.98 4.11 1.42
CA ILE A 372 17.94 3.81 2.41
C ILE A 372 17.74 5.02 3.32
N HIS A 373 16.49 5.46 3.43
CA HIS A 373 16.09 6.66 4.15
C HIS A 373 15.53 6.35 5.54
N MET A 374 14.93 5.17 5.73
CA MET A 374 14.37 4.75 7.01
C MET A 374 14.79 3.32 7.36
N LEU A 375 15.13 3.07 8.62
CA LEU A 375 15.25 1.73 9.16
C LEU A 375 14.05 1.42 10.07
N LYS A 376 13.43 0.28 9.86
CA LYS A 376 12.26 -0.16 10.62
C LYS A 376 12.59 -1.41 11.42
N PHE A 377 12.35 -1.36 12.71
CA PHE A 377 12.55 -2.45 13.66
C PHE A 377 11.22 -2.88 14.28
N THR A 378 11.12 -4.11 14.78
CA THR A 378 9.92 -4.57 15.51
C THR A 378 9.81 -3.87 16.87
N HIS A 379 8.57 -3.70 17.36
CA HIS A 379 8.29 -3.07 18.66
C HIS A 379 7.91 -4.14 19.69
N VAL A 380 8.43 -4.02 20.92
CA VAL A 380 7.91 -4.77 22.07
C VAL A 380 6.53 -4.24 22.48
N SER A 381 5.57 -5.16 22.64
CA SER A 381 4.17 -4.89 22.93
C SER A 381 3.93 -4.17 24.27
N SER A 382 3.80 -2.84 24.27
CA SER A 382 2.77 -2.04 24.99
C SER A 382 2.96 -0.54 24.71
N PRO A 383 1.87 0.25 24.64
CA PRO A 383 1.92 1.60 24.08
C PRO A 383 2.44 2.62 25.10
N SER A 384 3.66 3.09 24.91
CA SER A 384 4.12 4.38 25.42
C SER A 384 5.18 4.95 24.48
N THR A 385 4.78 6.00 23.75
CA THR A 385 5.60 7.08 23.19
C THR A 385 7.08 6.78 22.90
N THR A 386 7.37 6.62 21.62
CA THR A 386 8.54 7.13 20.89
C THR A 386 9.92 6.95 21.53
N GLU A 387 10.65 5.95 21.04
CA GLU A 387 12.08 6.08 20.73
C GLU A 387 12.29 5.37 19.39
N VAL A 388 12.09 6.13 18.31
CA VAL A 388 12.78 5.88 17.04
C VAL A 388 14.19 6.42 17.29
N ALA A 389 15.21 5.61 17.10
CA ALA A 389 16.53 6.18 16.90
C ALA A 389 16.51 6.81 15.51
N ASP A 390 16.25 8.11 15.46
CA ASP A 390 16.56 8.97 14.31
C ASP A 390 18.04 8.72 13.97
N LEU A 391 18.30 7.95 12.92
CA LEU A 391 19.50 8.24 12.13
C LEU A 391 19.19 9.58 11.46
N ASP A 392 19.99 10.59 11.83
CA ASP A 392 19.90 11.99 11.40
C ASP A 392 20.14 12.10 9.88
N LEU A 393 19.16 11.64 9.08
CA LEU A 393 19.11 11.70 7.61
C LEU A 393 18.16 12.79 7.11
N ASP A 394 17.50 13.49 8.02
CA ASP A 394 16.70 14.67 7.73
C ASP A 394 17.61 15.91 7.61
N LEU A 395 17.37 16.74 6.60
CA LEU A 395 17.79 18.13 6.58
C LEU A 395 16.84 18.92 7.48
N THR A 396 17.39 19.59 8.51
CA THR A 396 16.66 20.61 9.23
C THR A 396 16.66 21.91 8.42
N VAL A 397 15.48 22.28 7.94
CA VAL A 397 15.21 23.61 7.40
C VAL A 397 14.67 24.45 8.56
N ALA A 398 15.57 25.24 9.14
CA ALA A 398 15.22 26.18 10.20
C ALA A 398 15.00 27.57 9.60
N GLY A 399 14.25 28.41 10.31
CA GLY A 399 14.08 29.77 9.88
C GLY A 399 13.18 30.59 10.77
N HIS A 400 12.89 31.81 10.32
CA HIS A 400 12.02 32.74 11.01
C HIS A 400 11.08 33.45 10.03
N VAL A 401 9.89 33.82 10.52
CA VAL A 401 8.92 34.60 9.75
C VAL A 401 8.71 35.96 10.41
N SER A 402 8.90 37.04 9.65
CA SER A 402 8.68 38.41 10.13
C SER A 402 7.72 39.18 9.25
N ASP A 403 7.04 40.19 9.80
CA ASP A 403 6.26 41.13 9.01
C ASP A 403 7.17 42.13 8.27
N MET A 404 6.55 43.03 7.50
CA MET A 404 7.25 44.06 6.73
C MET A 404 8.04 45.06 7.59
N ALA A 405 7.69 45.21 8.87
CA ALA A 405 8.40 46.04 9.82
C ALA A 405 9.51 45.27 10.58
N GLY A 406 9.67 43.98 10.29
CA GLY A 406 10.63 43.08 10.92
C GLY A 406 10.18 42.52 12.26
N ASN A 407 8.89 42.63 12.63
CA ASN A 407 8.37 42.01 13.84
C ASN A 407 8.13 40.51 13.62
N ALA A 408 8.45 39.70 14.62
CA ALA A 408 8.21 38.26 14.63
C ALA A 408 6.72 37.91 14.41
N MET A 409 6.43 37.04 13.46
CA MET A 409 5.09 36.52 13.18
C MET A 409 4.91 35.10 13.72
N ALA A 410 3.93 34.90 14.60
CA ALA A 410 3.53 33.58 15.10
C ALA A 410 2.34 33.00 14.33
N ASN A 411 2.06 31.71 14.55
CA ASN A 411 0.97 30.95 13.94
C ASN A 411 0.96 30.94 12.39
N VAL A 412 2.11 31.08 11.75
CA VAL A 412 2.27 30.92 10.31
C VAL A 412 2.53 29.44 10.01
N ASP A 413 1.72 28.84 9.14
CA ASP A 413 1.96 27.49 8.62
C ASP A 413 3.01 27.59 7.50
N VAL A 414 4.17 26.99 7.74
CA VAL A 414 5.28 26.88 6.78
C VAL A 414 5.28 25.48 6.21
N THR A 415 5.10 25.36 4.90
CA THR A 415 4.94 24.11 4.18
C THR A 415 6.05 23.95 3.16
N PHE A 416 6.80 22.86 3.25
CA PHE A 416 7.67 22.40 2.19
C PHE A 416 6.91 21.44 1.27
N THR A 417 7.04 21.60 -0.04
CA THR A 417 6.49 20.72 -1.08
C THR A 417 7.61 20.26 -2.00
N ALA A 418 7.82 18.94 -2.09
CA ALA A 418 8.86 18.39 -2.95
C ALA A 418 8.59 18.61 -4.45
N ALA A 419 9.66 18.87 -5.22
CA ALA A 419 9.60 19.10 -6.66
C ALA A 419 9.39 17.80 -7.47
N ALA A 420 9.81 16.65 -6.91
CA ALA A 420 9.38 15.35 -7.40
C ALA A 420 7.91 15.19 -7.01
N ASP A 421 7.04 15.31 -8.01
CA ASP A 421 5.61 14.95 -8.04
C ASP A 421 4.66 15.45 -6.92
N GLY A 422 5.15 16.25 -5.96
CA GLY A 422 4.36 16.98 -4.97
C GLY A 422 3.84 16.13 -3.79
N TRP A 423 4.29 14.89 -3.64
CA TRP A 423 3.74 13.94 -2.66
C TRP A 423 4.31 14.06 -1.26
N GLU A 424 5.50 14.64 -1.11
CA GLU A 424 6.04 15.00 0.20
C GLU A 424 5.67 16.45 0.52
N MET A 425 4.68 16.59 1.42
CA MET A 425 4.29 17.84 2.03
C MET A 425 4.55 17.76 3.52
N GLN A 426 5.52 18.54 4.00
CA GLN A 426 5.78 18.71 5.42
C GLN A 426 5.31 20.11 5.80
N THR A 427 4.52 20.21 6.87
CA THR A 427 4.05 21.51 7.38
C THR A 427 4.40 21.63 8.84
N THR A 428 5.02 22.74 9.20
CA THR A 428 5.24 23.15 10.59
C THR A 428 4.54 24.48 10.82
N ARG A 429 4.33 24.85 12.09
CA ARG A 429 3.72 26.13 12.46
C ARG A 429 4.67 26.90 13.35
N THR A 430 4.92 28.17 13.02
CA THR A 430 5.81 29.04 13.80
C THR A 430 5.32 29.22 15.23
N GLY A 431 6.24 29.12 16.19
CA GLY A 431 5.99 29.40 17.60
C GLY A 431 5.84 30.90 17.92
N PRO A 432 5.70 31.26 19.21
CA PRO A 432 5.64 32.64 19.67
C PRO A 432 6.89 33.49 19.36
N ASP A 433 8.01 32.83 19.10
CA ASP A 433 9.31 33.41 18.71
C ASP A 433 9.48 33.52 17.18
N SER A 434 8.43 33.22 16.40
CA SER A 434 8.40 33.17 14.94
C SER A 434 9.35 32.16 14.27
N ALA A 435 10.06 31.37 15.08
CA ALA A 435 10.95 30.36 14.58
C ALA A 435 10.15 29.15 14.07
N PHE A 436 10.67 28.52 13.03
CA PHE A 436 10.23 27.22 12.58
C PHE A 436 11.44 26.30 12.39
N ASP A 437 11.18 25.02 12.59
CA ASP A 437 12.09 23.92 12.28
C ASP A 437 11.24 22.89 11.55
N LEU A 438 11.70 22.50 10.37
CA LEU A 438 11.03 21.58 9.49
C LEU A 438 12.05 20.54 9.03
N ARG A 439 11.72 19.27 9.25
CA ARG A 439 12.54 18.14 8.84
C ARG A 439 12.09 17.67 7.47
N VAL A 440 13.00 17.68 6.51
CA VAL A 440 12.80 17.16 5.14
C VAL A 440 13.89 16.17 4.81
N ALA A 441 13.62 15.22 3.92
CA ALA A 441 14.66 14.30 3.47
C ALA A 441 15.85 15.05 2.84
N LYS A 442 17.08 14.69 3.23
CA LYS A 442 18.30 15.32 2.71
C LYS A 442 18.45 15.07 1.20
N GLY A 443 18.78 16.12 0.45
CA GLY A 443 18.95 16.04 -1.01
C GLY A 443 17.66 16.24 -1.82
N LEU A 444 16.52 16.43 -1.15
CA LEU A 444 15.24 16.69 -1.79
C LEU A 444 15.14 18.16 -2.21
N ALA A 445 14.89 18.40 -3.51
CA ALA A 445 14.57 19.74 -4.01
C ALA A 445 13.07 20.02 -3.88
N GLY A 446 12.68 21.27 -3.63
CA GLY A 446 11.27 21.62 -3.47
C GLY A 446 11.04 23.10 -3.23
N GLU A 447 9.80 23.45 -2.91
CA GLU A 447 9.36 24.81 -2.63
C GLU A 447 8.90 24.91 -1.17
N LEU A 448 9.43 25.89 -0.45
CA LEU A 448 8.98 26.27 0.88
C LEU A 448 8.02 27.46 0.75
N ALA A 449 6.76 27.25 1.08
CA ALA A 449 5.73 28.29 1.10
C ALA A 449 5.25 28.53 2.53
N ALA A 450 4.73 29.73 2.79
CA ALA A 450 4.07 30.04 4.06
C ALA A 450 2.64 30.52 3.84
N SER A 451 1.77 30.19 4.77
CA SER A 451 0.37 30.58 4.77
C SER A 451 -0.11 30.88 6.18
N ARG A 452 -0.98 31.89 6.31
CA ARG A 452 -1.67 32.20 7.55
C ARG A 452 -3.00 32.88 7.23
N ASP A 453 -4.06 32.44 7.88
CA ASP A 453 -5.34 33.15 7.84
C ASP A 453 -5.21 34.54 8.46
N HIS A 454 -5.79 35.56 7.82
CA HIS A 454 -5.88 36.90 8.41
C HIS A 454 -6.88 36.90 9.56
N ASP A 455 -6.45 37.30 10.76
CA ASP A 455 -7.35 37.59 11.88
C ASP A 455 -7.49 39.11 12.07
N PRO A 456 -8.64 39.72 11.70
CA PRO A 456 -8.88 41.15 11.84
C PRO A 456 -8.88 41.68 13.28
N ALA A 457 -8.81 40.81 14.30
CA ALA A 457 -8.70 41.18 15.71
C ALA A 457 -7.25 41.34 16.17
N THR A 458 -6.29 40.65 15.54
CA THR A 458 -4.88 40.62 15.95
C THR A 458 -3.94 41.21 14.91
N ASP A 459 -4.26 41.09 13.62
CA ASP A 459 -3.34 41.33 12.50
C ASP A 459 -3.43 42.77 11.95
N GLY A 460 -4.17 43.64 12.62
CA GLY A 460 -4.51 44.94 12.10
C GLY A 460 -5.57 44.86 10.98
N ARG A 461 -6.15 46.02 10.67
CA ARG A 461 -7.11 46.18 9.57
C ARG A 461 -6.64 47.33 8.71
N PRO A 462 -6.66 47.19 7.37
CA PRO A 462 -6.46 48.31 6.49
C PRO A 462 -7.41 49.45 6.84
N SER A 463 -6.91 50.67 6.77
CA SER A 463 -7.64 51.89 7.09
C SER A 463 -8.08 52.60 5.80
N ALA A 464 -8.96 53.59 5.97
CA ALA A 464 -9.31 54.47 4.85
C ALA A 464 -8.11 55.29 4.33
N MET A 465 -7.05 55.43 5.14
CA MET A 465 -5.81 56.04 4.69
C MET A 465 -5.05 55.11 3.75
N ASP A 466 -4.98 53.81 4.05
CA ASP A 466 -4.34 52.82 3.18
C ASP A 466 -5.00 52.77 1.80
N ALA A 467 -6.34 52.82 1.77
CA ALA A 467 -7.10 52.93 0.53
C ALA A 467 -6.73 54.19 -0.28
N LEU A 468 -6.48 55.31 0.40
CA LEU A 468 -6.05 56.54 -0.25
C LEU A 468 -4.63 56.41 -0.82
N GLU A 469 -3.73 55.72 -0.14
CA GLU A 469 -2.37 55.47 -0.63
C GLU A 469 -2.37 54.56 -1.87
N VAL A 470 -3.15 53.47 -1.85
CA VAL A 470 -3.34 52.61 -3.03
C VAL A 470 -3.94 53.41 -4.19
N LEU A 471 -4.92 54.29 -3.92
CA LEU A 471 -5.51 55.14 -4.96
C LEU A 471 -4.49 56.11 -5.56
N ARG A 472 -3.59 56.67 -4.76
CA ARG A 472 -2.49 57.53 -5.25
C ARG A 472 -1.58 56.75 -6.19
N MET A 473 -1.17 55.55 -5.79
CA MET A 473 -0.33 54.66 -6.62
C MET A 473 -1.03 54.28 -7.93
N ALA A 474 -2.33 53.96 -7.89
CA ALA A 474 -3.12 53.62 -9.07
C ALA A 474 -3.13 54.74 -10.13
N VAL A 475 -3.17 56.01 -9.70
CA VAL A 475 -3.12 57.18 -10.58
C VAL A 475 -1.70 57.65 -10.91
N GLY A 476 -0.67 56.94 -10.48
CA GLY A 476 0.74 57.25 -10.75
C GLY A 476 1.33 58.37 -9.88
N LEU A 477 0.74 58.61 -8.71
CA LEU A 477 1.31 59.49 -7.69
C LEU A 477 2.05 58.65 -6.64
N ASP A 478 3.14 59.20 -6.10
CA ASP A 478 3.80 58.62 -4.94
C ASP A 478 2.87 58.61 -3.72
N PRO A 479 2.94 57.57 -2.86
CA PRO A 479 2.34 57.61 -1.53
C PRO A 479 2.71 58.86 -0.73
N SER A 480 1.90 59.19 0.28
CA SER A 480 2.10 60.38 1.11
C SER A 480 3.40 60.33 1.95
N PHE A 481 3.92 59.14 2.21
CA PHE A 481 5.16 58.89 2.94
C PHE A 481 6.43 58.88 2.06
N GLY A 482 6.30 58.98 0.73
CA GLY A 482 7.42 59.05 -0.19
C GLY A 482 7.26 58.13 -1.40
N PRO A 483 8.30 57.98 -2.23
CA PRO A 483 8.29 57.08 -3.37
C PRO A 483 7.96 55.65 -2.95
N ALA A 484 7.08 54.99 -3.71
CA ALA A 484 6.71 53.60 -3.43
C ALA A 484 7.91 52.66 -3.61
N GLN A 485 8.10 51.76 -2.65
CA GLN A 485 9.08 50.67 -2.70
C GLN A 485 8.43 49.40 -3.24
N ALA A 486 9.23 48.39 -3.61
CA ALA A 486 8.76 47.14 -4.20
C ALA A 486 7.64 46.47 -3.37
N LEU A 487 7.84 46.36 -2.07
CA LEU A 487 6.85 45.82 -1.14
C LEU A 487 5.52 46.60 -1.11
N ASN A 488 5.56 47.91 -1.37
CA ASN A 488 4.36 48.75 -1.44
C ASN A 488 3.53 48.42 -2.69
N PHE A 489 4.18 48.06 -3.79
CA PHE A 489 3.49 47.62 -4.99
C PHE A 489 2.75 46.29 -4.75
N ILE A 490 3.39 45.35 -4.05
CA ILE A 490 2.79 44.07 -3.67
C ILE A 490 1.60 44.29 -2.74
N ALA A 491 1.78 45.06 -1.66
CA ALA A 491 0.71 45.33 -0.70
C ALA A 491 -0.50 46.05 -1.34
N ALA A 492 -0.28 46.85 -2.39
CA ALA A 492 -1.32 47.59 -3.08
C ALA A 492 -2.13 46.76 -4.09
N ASP A 493 -1.61 45.64 -4.58
CA ASP A 493 -2.34 44.71 -5.46
C ASP A 493 -3.13 43.68 -4.64
N VAL A 494 -4.25 44.12 -4.08
CA VAL A 494 -5.06 43.29 -3.17
C VAL A 494 -5.80 42.18 -3.89
N ASN A 495 -6.19 42.42 -5.14
CA ASN A 495 -6.91 41.42 -5.93
C ASN A 495 -5.96 40.37 -6.56
N GLY A 496 -4.67 40.69 -6.69
CA GLY A 496 -3.63 39.80 -7.23
C GLY A 496 -3.64 39.68 -8.75
N ASP A 497 -4.12 40.69 -9.47
CA ASP A 497 -4.17 40.72 -10.95
C ASP A 497 -2.89 41.24 -11.60
N GLY A 498 -1.90 41.63 -10.78
CA GLY A 498 -0.60 42.15 -11.21
C GLY A 498 -0.64 43.64 -11.55
N GLN A 499 -1.74 44.35 -11.30
CA GLN A 499 -1.89 45.78 -11.56
C GLN A 499 -2.47 46.51 -10.35
N ILE A 500 -2.05 47.76 -10.16
CA ILE A 500 -2.62 48.63 -9.12
C ILE A 500 -3.60 49.58 -9.76
N THR A 501 -4.87 49.38 -9.44
CA THR A 501 -6.00 50.13 -10.00
C THR A 501 -6.85 50.78 -8.90
N ALA A 502 -7.84 51.56 -9.32
CA ALA A 502 -8.84 52.10 -8.38
C ALA A 502 -9.73 51.00 -7.77
N LEU A 503 -9.77 49.79 -8.36
CA LEU A 503 -10.50 48.66 -7.79
C LEU A 503 -9.80 48.15 -6.53
N ASP A 504 -8.47 48.09 -6.53
CA ASP A 504 -7.69 47.68 -5.36
C ASP A 504 -7.91 48.65 -4.20
N ALA A 505 -7.84 49.96 -4.47
CA ALA A 505 -8.17 50.99 -3.49
C ALA A 505 -9.61 50.85 -2.95
N LEU A 506 -10.57 50.46 -3.80
CA LEU A 506 -11.95 50.23 -3.38
C LEU A 506 -12.06 49.01 -2.46
N GLU A 507 -11.34 47.92 -2.74
CA GLU A 507 -11.34 46.73 -1.89
C GLU A 507 -10.70 47.00 -0.53
N VAL A 508 -9.59 47.76 -0.49
CA VAL A 508 -9.00 48.24 0.77
C VAL A 508 -10.00 49.10 1.55
N LEU A 509 -10.72 50.00 0.87
CA LEU A 509 -11.72 50.85 1.53
C LEU A 509 -12.88 50.02 2.09
N ARG A 510 -13.37 49.02 1.34
CA ARG A 510 -14.43 48.10 1.80
C ARG A 510 -13.99 47.38 3.07
N ALA A 511 -12.78 46.84 3.09
CA ALA A 511 -12.20 46.20 4.28
C ALA A 511 -12.12 47.18 5.46
N ALA A 512 -11.66 48.42 5.22
CA ALA A 512 -11.53 49.45 6.26
C ALA A 512 -12.85 49.84 6.92
N VAL A 513 -13.96 49.84 6.16
CA VAL A 513 -15.29 50.15 6.69
C VAL A 513 -16.07 48.90 7.14
N GLY A 514 -15.46 47.72 7.11
CA GLY A 514 -16.07 46.46 7.53
C GLY A 514 -17.14 45.93 6.59
N LEU A 515 -17.08 46.30 5.32
CA LEU A 515 -17.93 45.71 4.27
C LEU A 515 -17.28 44.43 3.74
N ALA A 516 -18.10 43.43 3.43
CA ALA A 516 -17.64 42.22 2.77
C ALA A 516 -16.99 42.56 1.43
N SER A 517 -15.91 41.85 1.09
CA SER A 517 -15.12 41.96 -0.12
C SER A 517 -14.80 40.55 -0.63
N ASP A 518 -14.75 40.38 -1.95
CA ASP A 518 -14.31 39.14 -2.58
C ASP A 518 -12.77 39.00 -2.51
N ASN A 519 -12.06 40.11 -2.27
CA ASN A 519 -10.61 40.20 -2.11
C ASN A 519 -10.31 40.78 -0.73
N ALA A 520 -10.73 40.06 0.32
CA ALA A 520 -10.43 40.44 1.69
C ALA A 520 -8.90 40.47 1.92
N PRO A 521 -8.41 41.28 2.89
CA PRO A 521 -6.99 41.30 3.26
C PRO A 521 -6.48 39.90 3.56
N ARG A 522 -5.34 39.54 2.98
CA ARG A 522 -4.69 38.23 3.15
C ARG A 522 -3.19 38.41 3.25
N TRP A 523 -2.55 37.47 3.95
CA TRP A 523 -1.10 37.41 4.03
C TRP A 523 -0.52 36.75 2.78
N VAL A 524 0.56 37.32 2.26
CA VAL A 524 1.45 36.67 1.30
C VAL A 524 2.86 36.65 1.87
N PHE A 525 3.64 35.62 1.56
CA PHE A 525 4.96 35.42 2.12
C PHE A 525 6.00 35.28 1.01
N VAL A 526 7.11 35.99 1.17
CA VAL A 526 8.20 36.10 0.20
C VAL A 526 9.53 35.85 0.89
N ASP A 527 10.54 35.40 0.15
CA ASP A 527 11.91 35.27 0.66
C ASP A 527 12.42 36.61 1.20
N SER A 528 12.92 36.65 2.44
CA SER A 528 13.52 37.86 3.02
C SER A 528 14.81 38.27 2.31
N ALA A 529 15.48 37.34 1.62
CA ALA A 529 16.67 37.58 0.82
C ALA A 529 16.37 38.10 -0.61
N THR A 530 15.10 38.33 -0.96
CA THR A 530 14.69 38.85 -2.28
C THR A 530 15.45 40.13 -2.64
N ASP A 531 16.05 40.16 -3.83
CA ASP A 531 16.66 41.37 -4.39
C ASP A 531 15.58 42.32 -4.94
N TRP A 532 15.07 43.18 -4.06
CA TRP A 532 14.00 44.13 -4.36
C TRP A 532 14.37 45.17 -5.43
N GLU A 533 15.66 45.46 -5.65
CA GLU A 533 16.09 46.42 -6.68
C GLU A 533 16.10 45.78 -8.09
N ALA A 534 16.17 44.46 -8.17
CA ALA A 534 16.12 43.72 -9.43
C ALA A 534 14.69 43.50 -9.95
N LEU A 535 13.68 43.58 -9.08
CA LEU A 535 12.27 43.49 -9.44
C LEU A 535 11.79 44.82 -10.05
N ASP A 536 11.57 44.86 -11.37
CA ASP A 536 11.02 46.02 -12.10
C ASP A 536 9.51 46.20 -11.82
N LEU A 537 9.18 46.43 -10.55
CA LEU A 537 7.80 46.59 -10.08
C LEU A 537 7.28 47.99 -10.38
N SER A 538 6.04 48.03 -10.86
CA SER A 538 5.32 49.27 -11.12
C SER A 538 3.82 49.04 -10.97
N ARG A 539 3.02 50.11 -11.02
CA ARG A 539 1.55 50.00 -11.01
C ARG A 539 0.96 49.13 -12.14
N SER A 540 1.73 48.83 -13.18
CA SER A 540 1.32 47.99 -14.31
C SER A 540 2.02 46.63 -14.36
N ASN A 541 2.90 46.34 -13.39
CA ASN A 541 3.66 45.11 -13.32
C ASN A 541 3.98 44.81 -11.85
N VAL A 542 3.11 44.05 -11.19
CA VAL A 542 3.30 43.56 -9.80
C VAL A 542 3.45 42.05 -9.83
N GLN A 543 4.49 41.55 -10.52
CA GLN A 543 4.81 40.12 -10.55
C GLN A 543 5.98 39.84 -9.61
N PHE A 544 5.80 38.86 -8.73
CA PHE A 544 6.80 38.41 -7.78
C PHE A 544 6.61 36.92 -7.51
N ASP A 545 7.69 36.26 -7.10
CA ASP A 545 7.65 34.87 -6.68
C ASP A 545 7.32 34.80 -5.19
N THR A 546 6.47 33.85 -4.81
CA THR A 546 6.19 33.52 -3.41
C THR A 546 6.99 32.30 -3.00
N GLY A 547 7.30 32.19 -1.72
CA GLY A 547 8.06 31.05 -1.20
C GLY A 547 9.56 31.11 -1.51
N ILE A 548 10.25 30.00 -1.20
CA ILE A 548 11.69 29.81 -1.36
C ILE A 548 11.93 28.48 -2.06
N THR A 549 12.70 28.48 -3.15
CA THR A 549 13.14 27.24 -3.80
C THR A 549 14.33 26.67 -3.05
N ILE A 550 14.24 25.42 -2.62
CA ILE A 550 15.32 24.67 -1.97
C ILE A 550 15.93 23.71 -3.01
N ALA A 551 17.26 23.74 -3.16
CA ALA A 551 17.96 22.93 -4.14
C ALA A 551 18.42 21.58 -3.55
N ALA A 552 18.51 20.57 -4.41
CA ALA A 552 19.08 19.28 -4.04
C ALA A 552 20.56 19.45 -3.66
N GLY A 553 20.90 19.11 -2.41
CA GLY A 553 22.27 19.16 -1.88
C GLY A 553 22.57 20.32 -0.92
N ASP A 554 21.59 21.14 -0.59
CA ASP A 554 21.71 22.13 0.49
C ASP A 554 21.85 21.42 1.86
N SER A 555 22.75 21.92 2.71
CA SER A 555 22.88 21.54 4.13
C SER A 555 22.14 22.55 5.02
N ASP A 556 21.89 22.22 6.30
CA ASP A 556 21.15 23.03 7.29
C ASP A 556 20.96 24.50 6.88
N LEU A 557 19.73 24.79 6.45
CA LEU A 557 19.35 26.10 5.93
C LEU A 557 18.73 26.93 7.05
N ASP A 558 19.16 28.19 7.16
CA ASP A 558 18.50 29.22 7.97
C ASP A 558 17.83 30.21 7.03
N LEU A 559 16.52 30.11 6.89
CA LEU A 559 15.72 30.86 5.92
C LEU A 559 14.87 31.94 6.61
N GLY A 560 14.69 33.07 5.93
CA GLY A 560 13.78 34.12 6.39
C GLY A 560 12.63 34.30 5.42
N LEU A 561 11.40 34.38 5.94
CA LEU A 561 10.21 34.73 5.16
C LEU A 561 9.66 36.07 5.67
N THR A 562 9.32 36.96 4.74
CA THR A 562 8.66 38.23 5.04
C THR A 562 7.17 38.13 4.70
N GLY A 563 6.30 38.31 5.69
CA GLY A 563 4.86 38.38 5.53
C GLY A 563 4.42 39.80 5.16
N ILE A 564 3.57 39.90 4.14
CA ILE A 564 2.99 41.15 3.64
C ILE A 564 1.47 41.03 3.75
N LEU A 565 0.83 41.92 4.51
CA LEU A 565 -0.62 41.98 4.59
C LEU A 565 -1.17 42.84 3.43
N LEU A 566 -1.82 42.20 2.47
CA LEU A 566 -2.38 42.90 1.31
C LEU A 566 -3.41 43.95 1.76
N GLY A 567 -3.21 45.18 1.28
CA GLY A 567 -4.02 46.35 1.57
C GLY A 567 -3.57 47.18 2.78
N ASN A 568 -2.60 46.73 3.58
CA ASN A 568 -2.09 47.47 4.73
C ASN A 568 -0.83 48.29 4.34
N MET A 569 -1.03 49.52 3.86
CA MET A 569 0.07 50.39 3.41
C MET A 569 0.82 51.06 4.57
N ALA A 570 0.19 51.18 5.73
CA ALA A 570 0.73 51.84 6.92
C ALA A 570 1.82 51.04 7.63
N GLU A 571 1.91 49.72 7.40
CA GLU A 571 3.00 48.86 7.89
C GLU A 571 4.35 49.18 7.21
N VAL A 572 4.34 50.00 6.16
CA VAL A 572 5.49 50.28 5.26
C VAL A 572 5.81 51.77 5.13
N ALA A 573 5.21 52.62 5.98
CA ALA A 573 5.31 54.08 5.93
C ALA A 573 6.59 54.66 6.57
#